data_AF-A0A059DSQ5-F1
#
_entry.id   AF-A0A059DSQ5-F1
#
_cell.length_a   1.000
_cell.length_b   1.000
_cell.length_c   1.000
_cell.angle_alpha   90.00
_cell.angle_beta   90.00
_cell.angle_gamma   90.00
#
_symmetry.space_group_name_H-M   'P 1'
#
loop_
_entity.id
_entity.type
_entity.pdbx_description
1 polymer ?
#
loop_
_entity_poly.entity_id
_entity_poly.type
_entity_poly.pdbx_seq_one_letter_code
_entity_poly.pdbx_strand_id
1 'polypeptide(L)'
;MMRVTTRALTKRAPFHRDKNSAPDALIIEAYADLIGGDTGKKNQFALVTHNYRDFSAVNTDRRQPHPDLADLFSDEKSTYWLSLPDLLASIDEDLLPNHDLEFQGWDESRRLSEIVDAEHFLYLQVWYNRHWNRRVAIDKGKIKIVPEAEYDRTTYRADQILDSTWEGALAAAKRTEDELGEDNIGPWDDFEWGMINGKLSALRWVLGDEWDMLDT
;
A
#
# COMPACT_ATOMS: atom_id res chain seq x y z
N MET A 1 6.60 0.16 -29.51
CA MET A 1 7.33 1.46 -29.39
C MET A 1 7.06 2.39 -30.58
N MET A 2 7.36 2.04 -31.83
CA MET A 2 7.21 2.96 -32.98
C MET A 2 5.77 3.50 -33.15
N ARG A 3 4.73 2.66 -32.97
CA ARG A 3 3.32 3.07 -33.07
C ARG A 3 2.84 3.98 -31.93
N VAL A 4 3.35 3.79 -30.71
CA VAL A 4 3.09 4.67 -29.55
C VAL A 4 3.60 6.08 -29.84
N THR A 5 4.82 6.19 -30.40
CA THR A 5 5.41 7.46 -30.81
C THR A 5 4.61 8.12 -31.93
N THR A 6 4.10 7.35 -32.90
CA THR A 6 3.23 7.86 -33.96
C THR A 6 1.90 8.41 -33.42
N ARG A 7 1.27 7.75 -32.43
CA ARG A 7 0.06 8.26 -31.77
C ARG A 7 0.33 9.58 -31.04
N ALA A 8 1.46 9.68 -30.34
CA ALA A 8 1.85 10.92 -29.67
C ALA A 8 2.06 12.08 -30.66
N LEU A 9 2.76 11.83 -31.78
CA LEU A 9 3.00 12.84 -32.81
C LEU A 9 1.72 13.29 -33.54
N THR A 10 0.75 12.40 -33.69
CA THR A 10 -0.53 12.67 -34.36
C THR A 10 -1.65 13.11 -33.40
N LYS A 11 -1.35 13.23 -32.09
CA LYS A 11 -2.32 13.55 -31.02
C LYS A 11 -3.56 12.65 -31.01
N ARG A 12 -3.39 11.37 -31.38
CA ARG A 12 -4.47 10.38 -31.31
C ARG A 12 -4.63 9.85 -29.89
N ALA A 13 -5.84 9.44 -29.52
CA ALA A 13 -6.09 8.83 -28.22
C ALA A 13 -5.09 7.69 -27.92
N PRO A 14 -4.51 7.67 -26.70
CA PRO A 14 -4.86 8.46 -25.51
C PRO A 14 -4.12 9.81 -25.35
N PHE A 15 -3.45 10.32 -26.39
CA PHE A 15 -2.72 11.61 -26.40
C PHE A 15 -3.54 12.81 -26.94
N HIS A 16 -4.84 12.66 -27.14
CA HIS A 16 -5.76 13.73 -27.55
C HIS A 16 -5.95 14.82 -26.50
N ARG A 17 -5.42 14.61 -25.29
CA ARG A 17 -5.32 15.58 -24.20
C ARG A 17 -3.86 15.92 -23.94
N ASP A 18 -3.55 17.16 -23.56
CA ASP A 18 -2.18 17.63 -23.26
C ASP A 18 -1.63 17.03 -21.95
N LYS A 19 -1.61 15.71 -21.84
CA LYS A 19 -1.09 14.90 -20.72
C LYS A 19 -0.18 13.80 -21.27
N ASN A 20 0.82 13.40 -20.49
CA ASN A 20 1.72 12.30 -20.85
C ASN A 20 1.00 10.94 -20.69
N SER A 21 0.33 10.49 -21.74
CA SER A 21 -0.45 9.23 -21.78
C SER A 21 0.35 8.05 -22.36
N ALA A 22 1.68 8.07 -22.23
CA ALA A 22 2.54 7.00 -22.77
C ALA A 22 2.23 5.60 -22.22
N PRO A 23 1.94 5.40 -20.91
CA PRO A 23 1.54 4.09 -20.39
C PRO A 23 0.22 3.59 -21.01
N ASP A 24 -0.77 4.46 -21.11
CA ASP A 24 -2.08 4.14 -21.70
C ASP A 24 -1.95 3.79 -23.19
N ALA A 25 -1.07 4.50 -23.91
CA ALA A 25 -0.79 4.21 -25.31
C ALA A 25 -0.05 2.87 -25.49
N LEU A 26 0.78 2.48 -24.53
CA LEU A 26 1.43 1.16 -24.54
C LEU A 26 0.39 0.05 -24.34
N ILE A 27 -0.54 0.23 -23.39
CA ILE A 27 -1.61 -0.74 -23.10
C ILE A 27 -2.47 -0.97 -24.35
N ILE A 28 -2.92 0.10 -25.02
CA ILE A 28 -3.83 -0.04 -26.17
C ILE A 28 -3.14 -0.64 -27.40
N GLU A 29 -1.86 -0.35 -27.60
CA GLU A 29 -1.09 -0.95 -28.69
C GLU A 29 -0.82 -2.43 -28.44
N ALA A 30 -0.48 -2.80 -27.20
CA ALA A 30 -0.33 -4.21 -26.83
C ALA A 30 -1.65 -4.97 -26.99
N TYR A 31 -2.77 -4.36 -26.60
CA TYR A 31 -4.12 -4.92 -26.80
C TYR A 31 -4.44 -5.10 -28.29
N ALA A 32 -4.14 -4.11 -29.13
CA ALA A 32 -4.34 -4.20 -30.58
C ALA A 32 -3.49 -5.32 -31.21
N ASP A 33 -2.23 -5.47 -30.80
CA ASP A 33 -1.36 -6.55 -31.27
C ASP A 33 -1.88 -7.93 -30.84
N LEU A 34 -2.44 -8.04 -29.63
CA LEU A 34 -3.05 -9.28 -29.12
C LEU A 34 -4.27 -9.69 -29.95
N ILE A 35 -5.17 -8.75 -30.28
CA ILE A 35 -6.33 -9.02 -31.15
C ILE A 35 -5.90 -9.35 -32.59
N GLY A 36 -4.90 -8.64 -33.10
CA GLY A 36 -4.40 -8.79 -34.46
C GLY A 36 -3.62 -10.10 -34.68
N GLY A 37 -2.92 -10.58 -33.65
CA GLY A 37 -2.19 -11.85 -33.67
C GLY A 37 -3.08 -13.08 -33.46
N ASP A 38 -4.29 -12.90 -32.95
CA ASP A 38 -5.21 -14.01 -32.70
C ASP A 38 -5.97 -14.46 -33.97
N THR A 39 -5.82 -15.74 -34.27
CA THR A 39 -6.49 -16.44 -35.40
C THR A 39 -7.64 -17.34 -34.94
N GLY A 40 -7.92 -17.38 -33.64
CA GLY A 40 -8.97 -18.19 -33.05
C GLY A 40 -10.35 -17.58 -33.31
N LYS A 41 -11.17 -18.22 -34.16
CA LYS A 41 -12.53 -17.76 -34.48
C LYS A 41 -13.52 -17.75 -33.29
N LYS A 42 -13.11 -18.22 -32.11
CA LYS A 42 -13.95 -18.29 -30.90
C LYS A 42 -13.41 -17.45 -29.73
N ASN A 43 -12.26 -16.80 -29.88
CA ASN A 43 -11.69 -15.99 -28.82
C ASN A 43 -12.34 -14.61 -28.86
N GLN A 44 -12.94 -14.22 -27.73
CA GLN A 44 -13.45 -12.87 -27.52
C GLN A 44 -12.51 -12.13 -26.58
N PHE A 45 -12.29 -10.86 -26.88
CA PHE A 45 -11.45 -9.96 -26.10
C PHE A 45 -12.31 -8.85 -25.51
N ALA A 46 -11.91 -8.32 -24.37
CA ALA A 46 -12.54 -7.16 -23.77
C ALA A 46 -11.48 -6.23 -23.19
N LEU A 47 -11.56 -4.95 -23.51
CA LEU A 47 -10.80 -3.92 -22.81
C LEU A 47 -11.68 -3.35 -21.70
N VAL A 48 -11.26 -3.54 -20.45
CA VAL A 48 -11.90 -2.94 -19.29
C VAL A 48 -11.02 -1.81 -18.77
N THR A 49 -11.56 -0.60 -18.66
CA THR A 49 -10.81 0.54 -18.12
C THR A 49 -11.70 1.53 -17.38
N HIS A 50 -11.23 2.02 -16.24
CA HIS A 50 -11.87 3.14 -15.54
C HIS A 50 -11.45 4.51 -16.11
N ASN A 51 -10.44 4.56 -16.99
CA ASN A 51 -9.98 5.79 -17.62
C ASN A 51 -10.86 6.18 -18.83
N TYR A 52 -12.14 6.48 -18.57
CA TYR A 52 -13.06 6.96 -19.59
C TYR A 52 -12.63 8.30 -20.21
N ARG A 53 -11.76 9.03 -19.52
CA ARG A 53 -11.26 10.32 -19.97
C ARG A 53 -10.43 10.18 -21.24
N ASP A 54 -9.62 9.13 -21.30
CA ASP A 54 -8.66 8.96 -22.39
C ASP A 54 -9.08 7.89 -23.39
N PHE A 55 -9.99 6.98 -23.01
CA PHE A 55 -10.41 5.86 -23.84
C PHE A 55 -11.84 5.93 -24.36
N SER A 56 -12.69 6.80 -23.81
CA SER A 56 -14.09 6.94 -24.26
C SER A 56 -14.29 8.10 -25.21
N ALA A 57 -15.40 8.07 -25.93
CA ALA A 57 -15.85 9.17 -26.77
C ALA A 57 -16.07 10.46 -25.96
N VAL A 58 -15.69 11.59 -26.55
CA VAL A 58 -15.76 12.91 -25.92
C VAL A 58 -17.14 13.53 -26.17
N ASN A 59 -17.80 14.01 -25.11
CA ASN A 59 -19.12 14.67 -25.14
C ASN A 59 -20.31 13.80 -25.61
N THR A 60 -20.14 12.47 -25.63
CA THR A 60 -21.21 11.50 -25.93
C THR A 60 -21.29 10.44 -24.82
N ASP A 61 -21.95 9.31 -25.07
CA ASP A 61 -21.98 8.17 -24.14
C ASP A 61 -20.55 7.66 -23.88
N ARG A 62 -20.14 7.68 -22.61
CA ARG A 62 -18.81 7.23 -22.17
C ARG A 62 -18.63 5.73 -22.30
N ARG A 63 -19.71 4.97 -22.47
CA ARG A 63 -19.64 3.54 -22.78
C ARG A 63 -19.18 3.26 -24.20
N GLN A 64 -19.12 4.28 -25.05
CA GLN A 64 -18.58 4.16 -26.40
C GLN A 64 -17.08 4.45 -26.39
N PRO A 65 -16.25 3.64 -27.08
CA PRO A 65 -14.82 3.90 -27.19
C PRO A 65 -14.55 5.21 -27.94
N HIS A 66 -13.38 5.79 -27.70
CA HIS A 66 -12.94 6.98 -28.44
C HIS A 66 -12.90 6.69 -29.95
N PRO A 67 -13.29 7.63 -30.83
CA PRO A 67 -13.28 7.40 -32.29
C PRO A 67 -11.96 6.86 -32.85
N ASP A 68 -10.82 7.35 -32.36
CA ASP A 68 -9.47 6.86 -32.74
C ASP A 68 -9.18 5.40 -32.37
N LEU A 69 -10.01 4.80 -31.51
CA LEU A 69 -9.90 3.43 -31.02
C LEU A 69 -11.08 2.55 -31.45
N ALA A 70 -12.12 3.12 -32.06
CA ALA A 70 -13.36 2.41 -32.37
C ALA A 70 -13.13 1.18 -33.26
N ASP A 71 -12.17 1.27 -34.19
CA ASP A 71 -11.79 0.17 -35.09
C ASP A 71 -11.23 -1.08 -34.35
N LEU A 72 -10.80 -0.93 -33.10
CA LEU A 72 -10.34 -2.05 -32.27
C LEU A 72 -11.47 -2.85 -31.64
N PHE A 73 -12.70 -2.34 -31.69
CA PHE A 73 -13.86 -2.92 -31.02
C PHE A 73 -14.91 -3.33 -32.05
N SER A 74 -15.24 -4.62 -32.04
CA SER A 74 -16.31 -5.21 -32.83
C SER A 74 -17.03 -6.22 -31.96
N ASP A 75 -18.36 -6.20 -31.98
CA ASP A 75 -19.20 -7.04 -31.09
C ASP A 75 -18.88 -8.54 -31.17
N GLU A 76 -18.31 -8.99 -32.30
CA GLU A 76 -17.94 -10.40 -32.51
C GLU A 76 -16.57 -10.79 -31.91
N LYS A 77 -15.62 -9.85 -31.81
CA LYS A 77 -14.22 -10.17 -31.44
C LYS A 77 -13.68 -9.38 -30.25
N SER A 78 -14.07 -8.12 -30.08
CA SER A 78 -13.47 -7.22 -29.09
C SER A 78 -14.49 -6.21 -28.57
N THR A 79 -14.70 -6.17 -27.27
CA THR A 79 -15.67 -5.27 -26.62
C THR A 79 -14.98 -4.26 -25.71
N TYR A 80 -15.66 -3.15 -25.42
CA TYR A 80 -15.17 -2.06 -24.58
C TYR A 80 -16.07 -1.87 -23.36
N TRP A 81 -15.46 -1.85 -22.17
CA TRP A 81 -16.20 -1.77 -20.90
C TRP A 81 -15.55 -0.81 -19.92
N LEU A 82 -16.38 -0.16 -19.11
CA LEU A 82 -15.93 0.71 -18.01
C LEU A 82 -15.88 0.00 -16.65
N SER A 83 -16.45 -1.19 -16.58
CA SER A 83 -16.72 -1.95 -15.37
C SER A 83 -16.50 -3.44 -15.68
N LEU A 84 -15.62 -4.08 -14.89
CA LEU A 84 -15.44 -5.52 -14.97
C LEU A 84 -16.72 -6.27 -14.55
N PRO A 85 -17.45 -5.86 -13.49
CA PRO A 85 -18.75 -6.44 -13.17
C PRO A 85 -19.72 -6.44 -14.35
N ASP A 86 -19.87 -5.31 -15.05
CA ASP A 86 -20.82 -5.21 -16.18
C ASP A 86 -20.43 -6.18 -17.31
N LEU A 87 -19.13 -6.34 -17.59
CA LEU A 87 -18.62 -7.33 -18.54
C LEU A 87 -18.97 -8.76 -18.08
N LEU A 88 -18.69 -9.10 -16.82
CA LEU A 88 -18.95 -10.44 -16.29
C LEU A 88 -20.45 -10.77 -16.34
N ALA A 89 -21.30 -9.84 -15.91
CA ALA A 89 -22.75 -9.97 -15.99
C ALA A 89 -23.26 -10.14 -17.43
N SER A 90 -22.57 -9.55 -18.42
CA SER A 90 -22.93 -9.72 -19.83
C SER A 90 -22.58 -11.10 -20.40
N ILE A 91 -21.61 -11.79 -19.80
CA ILE A 91 -21.19 -13.15 -20.18
C ILE A 91 -22.08 -14.17 -19.50
N ASP A 92 -22.29 -14.01 -18.20
CA ASP A 92 -23.12 -14.88 -17.38
C ASP A 92 -23.58 -14.10 -16.13
N GLU A 93 -24.89 -13.90 -16.01
CA GLU A 93 -25.53 -13.14 -14.94
C GLU A 93 -25.29 -13.78 -13.55
N ASP A 94 -25.03 -15.09 -13.50
CA ASP A 94 -24.78 -15.83 -12.27
C ASP A 94 -23.30 -15.86 -11.85
N LEU A 95 -22.36 -15.34 -12.66
CA LEU A 95 -20.94 -15.28 -12.28
C LEU A 95 -20.70 -14.37 -11.08
N LEU A 96 -21.36 -13.21 -11.04
CA LEU A 96 -21.19 -12.24 -9.97
C LEU A 96 -21.83 -12.68 -8.65
N PRO A 97 -23.10 -13.14 -8.58
CA PRO A 97 -23.68 -13.67 -7.35
C PRO A 97 -22.90 -14.84 -6.76
N ASN A 98 -22.34 -15.72 -7.60
CA ASN A 98 -21.53 -16.85 -7.15
C ASN A 98 -20.14 -16.41 -6.63
N HIS A 99 -19.52 -15.39 -7.25
CA HIS A 99 -18.29 -14.80 -6.73
C HIS A 99 -18.53 -13.94 -5.48
N ASP A 100 -19.61 -13.18 -5.43
CA ASP A 100 -20.04 -12.40 -4.28
C ASP A 100 -20.24 -13.32 -3.07
N LEU A 101 -20.82 -14.52 -3.23
CA LEU A 101 -20.91 -15.48 -2.12
C LEU A 101 -19.56 -16.03 -1.65
N GLU A 102 -18.56 -16.16 -2.53
CA GLU A 102 -17.19 -16.56 -2.17
C GLU A 102 -16.39 -15.42 -1.51
N PHE A 103 -16.63 -14.16 -1.91
CA PHE A 103 -15.92 -12.97 -1.40
C PHE A 103 -16.61 -12.29 -0.21
N GLN A 104 -17.94 -12.35 -0.08
CA GLN A 104 -18.73 -11.73 1.01
C GLN A 104 -18.56 -12.46 2.37
N GLY A 105 -17.92 -13.63 2.39
CA GLY A 105 -17.54 -14.30 3.63
C GLY A 105 -16.29 -13.73 4.30
N TRP A 106 -15.57 -12.81 3.64
CA TRP A 106 -14.33 -12.22 4.12
C TRP A 106 -14.61 -10.75 4.42
N ASP A 107 -14.57 -10.33 5.69
CA ASP A 107 -14.44 -8.91 6.04
C ASP A 107 -13.28 -8.33 5.20
N GLU A 108 -13.49 -7.20 4.53
CA GLU A 108 -12.44 -6.54 3.75
C GLU A 108 -11.18 -6.41 4.62
N SER A 109 -10.08 -7.02 4.18
CA SER A 109 -8.81 -6.90 4.89
C SER A 109 -8.43 -5.42 5.04
N ARG A 110 -7.91 -5.06 6.21
CA ARG A 110 -7.31 -3.74 6.43
C ARG A 110 -6.30 -3.44 5.33
N ARG A 111 -6.28 -2.20 4.83
CA ARG A 111 -5.27 -1.76 3.86
C ARG A 111 -3.90 -1.89 4.49
N LEU A 112 -2.89 -2.20 3.68
CA LEU A 112 -1.51 -2.28 4.16
C LEU A 112 -1.07 -1.00 4.88
N SER A 113 -1.49 0.17 4.41
CA SER A 113 -1.21 1.45 5.08
C SER A 113 -1.78 1.51 6.49
N GLU A 114 -3.02 1.05 6.69
CA GLU A 114 -3.65 1.04 8.02
C GLU A 114 -2.94 0.08 8.97
N ILE A 115 -2.46 -1.05 8.45
CA ILE A 115 -1.67 -2.03 9.21
C ILE A 115 -0.33 -1.43 9.63
N VAL A 116 0.37 -0.76 8.72
CA VAL A 116 1.66 -0.11 9.00
C VAL A 116 1.49 1.03 10.00
N ASP A 117 0.46 1.87 9.84
CA ASP A 117 0.19 2.97 10.77
C ASP A 117 -0.14 2.43 12.17
N ALA A 118 -0.91 1.35 12.27
CA ALA A 118 -1.22 0.71 13.55
C ALA A 118 -0.01 0.00 14.18
N GLU A 119 0.85 -0.63 13.38
CA GLU A 119 2.12 -1.20 13.85
C GLU A 119 3.02 -0.11 14.42
N HIS A 120 3.18 1.01 13.71
CA HIS A 120 3.99 2.13 14.15
C HIS A 120 3.48 2.72 15.47
N PHE A 121 2.17 2.90 15.59
CA PHE A 121 1.56 3.39 16.81
C PHE A 121 1.86 2.47 18.01
N LEU A 122 1.67 1.16 17.86
CA LEU A 122 1.96 0.18 18.90
C LEU A 122 3.47 0.08 19.21
N TYR A 123 4.31 0.20 18.18
CA TYR A 123 5.77 0.26 18.33
C TYR A 123 6.17 1.43 19.24
N LEU A 124 5.64 2.62 18.99
CA LEU A 124 5.94 3.80 19.79
C LEU A 124 5.48 3.63 21.25
N GLN A 125 4.31 3.03 21.49
CA GLN A 125 3.85 2.72 22.85
C GLN A 125 4.81 1.78 23.58
N VAL A 126 5.26 0.71 22.89
CA VAL A 126 6.18 -0.26 23.47
C VAL A 126 7.55 0.37 23.74
N TRP A 127 8.07 1.12 22.77
CA TRP A 127 9.33 1.83 22.89
C TRP A 127 9.30 2.85 24.04
N TYR A 128 8.22 3.63 24.17
CA TYR A 128 8.08 4.65 25.20
C TYR A 128 8.06 4.04 26.61
N ASN A 129 7.34 2.94 26.81
CA ASN A 129 7.39 2.19 28.08
C ASN A 129 8.82 1.76 28.45
N ARG A 130 9.55 1.19 27.48
CA ARG A 130 10.93 0.74 27.66
C ARG A 130 11.89 1.90 27.92
N HIS A 131 11.67 3.03 27.27
CA HIS A 131 12.38 4.28 27.56
C HIS A 131 12.16 4.70 29.01
N TRP A 132 10.93 4.64 29.52
CA TRP A 132 10.64 4.95 30.92
C TRP A 132 11.35 4.00 31.90
N ASN A 133 11.34 2.70 31.61
CA ASN A 133 12.12 1.72 32.38
C ASN A 133 13.62 2.06 32.40
N ARG A 134 14.16 2.55 31.28
CA ARG A 134 15.54 3.02 31.18
C ARG A 134 15.80 4.28 32.01
N ARG A 135 14.88 5.26 32.00
CA ARG A 135 14.94 6.45 32.88
C ARG A 135 15.04 6.03 34.35
N VAL A 136 14.19 5.10 34.77
CA VAL A 136 14.18 4.58 36.15
C VAL A 136 15.48 3.85 36.48
N ALA A 137 16.06 3.10 35.54
CA ALA A 137 17.35 2.42 35.75
C ALA A 137 18.52 3.42 35.88
N ILE A 138 18.51 4.51 35.11
CA ILE A 138 19.49 5.59 35.20
C ILE A 138 19.37 6.33 36.53
N ASP A 139 18.15 6.72 36.91
CA ASP A 139 17.87 7.41 38.18
C ASP A 139 18.33 6.60 39.39
N LYS A 140 18.13 5.28 39.34
CA LYS A 140 18.60 4.33 40.37
C LYS A 140 20.09 4.02 40.29
N GLY A 141 20.84 4.60 39.34
CA GLY A 141 22.27 4.37 39.14
C GLY A 141 22.63 2.98 38.61
N LYS A 142 21.66 2.19 38.12
CA LYS A 142 21.90 0.88 37.50
C LYS A 142 22.50 1.00 36.10
N ILE A 143 22.16 2.07 35.38
CA ILE A 143 22.76 2.45 34.11
C ILE A 143 23.43 3.81 34.30
N LYS A 144 24.68 3.94 33.87
CA LYS A 144 25.44 5.19 33.96
C LYS A 144 25.50 5.86 32.60
N ILE A 145 25.19 7.15 32.57
CA ILE A 145 25.46 7.99 31.41
C ILE A 145 26.94 8.34 31.44
N VAL A 146 27.65 8.07 30.35
CA VAL A 146 29.09 8.32 30.24
C VAL A 146 29.40 9.15 28.99
N PRO A 147 30.38 10.07 29.06
CA PRO A 147 30.82 10.83 27.90
C PRO A 147 31.58 9.94 26.91
N GLU A 148 31.64 10.35 25.64
CA GLU A 148 32.35 9.60 24.58
C GLU A 148 33.81 9.27 24.94
N ALA A 149 34.50 10.18 25.65
CA ALA A 149 35.88 9.97 26.09
C ALA A 149 36.07 8.78 27.05
N GLU A 150 35.01 8.38 27.77
CA GLU A 150 35.02 7.30 28.76
C GLU A 150 34.33 6.03 28.26
N TYR A 151 33.74 6.06 27.05
CA TYR A 151 32.97 4.96 26.50
C TYR A 151 33.85 3.98 25.71
N ASP A 152 33.91 2.73 26.18
CA ASP A 152 34.63 1.65 25.48
C ASP A 152 33.73 1.01 24.41
N ARG A 153 34.09 1.19 23.13
CA ARG A 153 33.39 0.59 21.98
C ARG A 153 33.80 -0.85 21.68
N THR A 154 34.86 -1.35 22.30
CA THR A 154 35.38 -2.71 22.06
C THR A 154 34.71 -3.74 22.95
N THR A 155 34.33 -3.35 24.16
CA THR A 155 33.64 -4.23 25.12
C THR A 155 32.20 -3.78 25.31
N TYR A 156 31.25 -4.69 25.09
CA TYR A 156 29.85 -4.40 25.39
C TYR A 156 29.62 -4.23 26.90
N ARG A 157 29.01 -3.11 27.29
CA ARG A 157 28.66 -2.78 28.69
C ARG A 157 27.19 -2.42 28.80
N ALA A 158 26.39 -3.35 29.32
CA ALA A 158 24.93 -3.17 29.45
C ALA A 158 24.54 -2.12 30.52
N ASP A 159 25.46 -1.74 31.40
CA ASP A 159 25.27 -0.77 32.49
C ASP A 159 25.71 0.65 32.10
N GLN A 160 26.03 0.90 30.82
CA GLN A 160 26.48 2.21 30.35
C GLN A 160 25.69 2.65 29.11
N ILE A 161 25.46 3.96 29.01
CA ILE A 161 24.89 4.61 27.84
C ILE A 161 25.70 5.88 27.53
N LEU A 162 25.98 6.12 26.26
CA LEU A 162 26.58 7.37 25.81
C LEU A 162 25.63 8.54 26.08
N ASP A 163 26.20 9.66 26.52
CA ASP A 163 25.50 10.94 26.69
C ASP A 163 24.72 11.35 25.43
N SER A 164 25.35 11.32 24.26
CA SER A 164 24.74 11.63 22.97
C SER A 164 23.58 10.69 22.60
N THR A 165 23.69 9.40 22.92
CA THR A 165 22.59 8.43 22.74
C THR A 165 21.45 8.73 23.69
N TRP A 166 21.75 9.12 24.93
CA TRP A 166 20.74 9.47 25.90
C TRP A 166 19.99 10.75 25.53
N GLU A 167 20.70 11.78 25.06
CA GLU A 167 20.10 13.01 24.53
C GLU A 167 19.16 12.71 23.35
N GLY A 168 19.61 11.85 22.41
CA GLY A 168 18.77 11.40 21.30
C GLY A 168 17.52 10.65 21.76
N ALA A 169 17.63 9.80 22.78
CA ALA A 169 16.50 9.08 23.36
C ALA A 169 15.49 10.03 24.03
N LEU A 170 15.95 11.07 24.72
CA LEU A 170 15.08 12.10 25.31
C LEU A 170 14.34 12.90 24.24
N ALA A 171 15.03 13.27 23.15
CA ALA A 171 14.40 13.96 22.03
C ALA A 171 13.36 13.08 21.32
N ALA A 172 13.65 11.79 21.16
CA ALA A 172 12.69 10.82 20.62
C ALA A 172 11.48 10.66 21.54
N ALA A 173 11.66 10.58 22.86
CA ALA A 173 10.57 10.47 23.83
C ALA A 173 9.60 11.64 23.73
N LYS A 174 10.11 12.86 23.59
CA LYS A 174 9.25 14.03 23.38
C LYS A 174 8.43 13.94 22.08
N ARG A 175 9.03 13.52 20.97
CA ARG A 175 8.30 13.33 19.71
C ARG A 175 7.22 12.26 19.83
N THR A 176 7.51 11.18 20.56
CA THR A 176 6.54 10.12 20.83
C THR A 176 5.36 10.61 21.67
N GLU A 177 5.60 11.46 22.67
CA GLU A 177 4.52 12.13 23.43
C GLU A 177 3.65 13.01 22.53
N ASP A 178 4.29 13.81 21.66
CA ASP A 178 3.59 14.69 20.72
C ASP A 178 2.76 13.89 19.68
N GLU A 179 3.25 12.72 19.25
CA GLU A 179 2.61 11.89 18.23
C GLU A 179 1.48 11.01 18.77
N LEU A 180 1.70 10.36 19.91
CA LEU A 180 0.71 9.47 20.52
C LEU A 180 -0.37 10.24 21.29
N GLY A 181 -0.02 11.39 21.86
CA GLY A 181 -0.87 12.12 22.80
C GLY A 181 -0.91 11.50 24.20
N GLU A 182 -1.34 12.29 25.18
CA GLU A 182 -1.28 11.96 26.60
C GLU A 182 -2.06 10.70 26.98
N ASP A 183 -3.16 10.41 26.29
CA ASP A 183 -4.02 9.24 26.58
C ASP A 183 -3.43 7.91 26.10
N ASN A 184 -2.37 7.94 25.30
CA ASN A 184 -1.82 6.76 24.62
C ASN A 184 -0.40 6.40 25.06
N ILE A 185 0.13 7.04 26.11
CA ILE A 185 1.50 6.82 26.62
C ILE A 185 1.55 6.12 28.00
N GLY A 186 0.42 5.54 28.41
CA GLY A 186 0.27 4.83 29.68
C GLY A 186 0.04 5.78 30.88
N PRO A 187 0.09 5.26 32.12
CA PRO A 187 0.47 3.89 32.49
C PRO A 187 -0.57 2.85 32.07
N TRP A 188 -0.09 1.64 31.78
CA TRP A 188 -0.92 0.47 31.46
C TRP A 188 -0.85 -0.56 32.58
N ASP A 189 -1.95 -1.26 32.81
CA ASP A 189 -1.93 -2.46 33.65
C ASP A 189 -1.31 -3.67 32.91
N ASP A 190 -1.13 -4.80 33.62
CA ASP A 190 -0.55 -6.01 33.06
C ASP A 190 -1.35 -6.57 31.88
N PHE A 191 -2.68 -6.41 31.88
CA PHE A 191 -3.55 -6.89 30.83
C PHE A 191 -3.45 -6.00 29.59
N GLU A 192 -3.58 -4.69 29.75
CA GLU A 192 -3.42 -3.69 28.69
C GLU A 192 -2.05 -3.79 28.03
N TRP A 193 -0.99 -3.93 28.85
CA TRP A 193 0.36 -4.10 28.36
C TRP A 193 0.52 -5.42 27.57
N GLY A 194 -0.07 -6.52 28.05
CA GLY A 194 -0.13 -7.77 27.31
C GLY A 194 -0.86 -7.64 25.97
N MET A 195 -1.98 -6.90 25.94
CA MET A 195 -2.73 -6.64 24.72
C MET A 195 -1.94 -5.79 23.71
N ILE A 196 -1.22 -4.77 24.16
CA ILE A 196 -0.37 -3.94 23.30
C ILE A 196 0.71 -4.79 22.62
N ASN A 197 1.46 -5.59 23.40
CA ASN A 197 2.51 -6.44 22.86
C ASN A 197 1.95 -7.52 21.92
N GLY A 198 0.81 -8.13 22.27
CA GLY A 198 0.15 -9.14 21.43
C GLY A 198 -0.35 -8.57 20.10
N LYS A 199 -0.94 -7.36 20.11
CA LYS A 199 -1.34 -6.66 18.89
C LYS A 199 -0.13 -6.33 18.01
N LEU A 200 0.95 -5.81 18.60
CA LEU A 200 2.17 -5.48 17.87
C LEU A 200 2.76 -6.73 17.19
N SER A 201 2.91 -7.82 17.94
CA SER A 201 3.37 -9.12 17.43
C SER A 201 2.50 -9.62 16.28
N ALA A 202 1.17 -9.54 16.41
CA ALA A 202 0.25 -9.95 15.34
C ALA A 202 0.42 -9.12 14.07
N LEU A 203 0.54 -7.79 14.17
CA LEU A 203 0.73 -6.93 12.99
C LEU A 203 2.09 -7.17 12.34
N ARG A 204 3.15 -7.32 13.13
CA ARG A 204 4.49 -7.65 12.63
C ARG A 204 4.53 -9.00 11.92
N TRP A 205 3.87 -10.01 12.47
CA TRP A 205 3.72 -11.31 11.82
C TRP A 205 3.01 -11.19 10.47
N VAL A 206 1.93 -10.42 10.39
CA VAL A 206 1.25 -10.12 9.12
C VAL A 206 2.16 -9.39 8.12
N LEU A 207 3.07 -8.54 8.60
CA LEU A 207 4.04 -7.81 7.78
C LEU A 207 5.28 -8.65 7.40
N GLY A 208 5.41 -9.87 7.93
CA GLY A 208 6.45 -10.84 7.57
C GLY A 208 7.53 -11.09 8.63
N ASP A 209 7.40 -10.54 9.84
CA ASP A 209 8.30 -10.82 10.97
C ASP A 209 7.90 -12.12 11.70
N GLU A 210 8.78 -12.64 12.56
CA GLU A 210 8.48 -13.77 13.45
C GLU A 210 7.70 -13.31 14.70
N TRP A 211 6.90 -14.22 15.28
CA TRP A 211 5.98 -13.93 16.40
C TRP A 211 6.61 -13.22 17.60
N ASP A 212 7.89 -13.51 17.90
CA ASP A 212 8.57 -12.96 19.08
C ASP A 212 9.42 -11.71 18.78
N MET A 213 9.34 -11.17 17.56
CA MET A 213 10.11 -9.98 17.17
C MET A 213 9.47 -8.70 17.73
N LEU A 214 9.69 -8.46 19.01
CA LEU A 214 9.28 -7.26 19.73
C LEU A 214 10.46 -6.30 19.96
N ASP A 215 11.53 -6.39 19.16
CA ASP A 215 12.62 -5.41 19.25
C ASP A 215 12.07 -4.03 18.91
N THR A 216 12.33 -3.09 19.82
CA THR A 216 11.91 -1.68 19.70
C THR A 216 13.00 -0.73 20.08
#